data_AF-A0A6A4IYW4-F1
#
_entry.id   AF-A0A6A4IYW4-F1
#
_cell.length_a   1.000
_cell.length_b   1.000
_cell.length_c   1.000
_cell.angle_alpha   90.00
_cell.angle_beta   90.00
_cell.angle_gamma   90.00
#
_symmetry.space_group_name_H-M   'P 1'
#
loop_
_entity.id
_entity.type
_entity.pdbx_description
1 polymer ?
#
loop_
_entity_poly.entity_id
_entity_poly.type
_entity_poly.pdbx_seq_one_letter_code
_entity_poly.pdbx_strand_id
1 'polypeptide(L)'
;MVYLHLPPNFADEEIMLQNKYEKLKRKKKALQSLKAPRQEPERTAPVKRPQIEGRDAREYAKKLIRSGAIPAIKKAPKREEMSGFKRPRGLERRLERNTVSGYQPFSGNNDQEPIKPKPKPLYDMLAKMDDEQHPVTVKEKTQEKTVGNTVCVQGNNINELMLRKTFADLGNIVNITMESEKGRGFVTFEDLQSAAAAISNFNGTVVGSSELSVAYARRQPQYNLNTDLTKNSKMWSSEAHRTGDKRGNQDREIVQYENFFD
;
A
#
# COMPACT_ATOMS: atom_id res chain seq x y z
N MET A 1 -27.29 -57.95 -31.26
CA MET A 1 -26.15 -57.25 -30.61
C MET A 1 -26.17 -55.81 -31.11
N VAL A 2 -26.46 -54.86 -30.22
CA VAL A 2 -26.44 -53.43 -30.56
C VAL A 2 -25.00 -52.96 -30.36
N TYR A 3 -24.32 -52.57 -31.43
CA TYR A 3 -22.97 -52.02 -31.35
C TYR A 3 -23.07 -50.53 -31.01
N LEU A 4 -22.57 -50.15 -29.84
CA LEU A 4 -22.39 -48.75 -29.47
C LEU A 4 -21.25 -48.18 -30.32
N HIS A 5 -21.58 -47.24 -31.19
CA HIS A 5 -20.61 -46.54 -32.02
C HIS A 5 -20.15 -45.29 -31.28
N LEU A 6 -18.99 -45.36 -30.62
CA LEU A 6 -18.35 -44.19 -30.03
C LEU A 6 -17.54 -43.45 -31.10
N PRO A 7 -17.62 -42.10 -31.14
CA PRO A 7 -16.81 -41.31 -32.05
C PRO A 7 -15.31 -41.50 -31.76
N PRO A 8 -14.46 -41.57 -32.80
CA PRO A 8 -13.03 -41.86 -32.64
C PRO A 8 -12.22 -40.67 -32.11
N ASN A 9 -12.77 -39.46 -32.19
CA ASN A 9 -12.12 -38.24 -31.76
C ASN A 9 -12.85 -37.69 -30.52
N PHE A 10 -12.07 -37.23 -29.56
CA PHE A 10 -12.59 -36.52 -28.39
C PHE A 10 -13.23 -35.20 -28.81
N ALA A 11 -14.33 -34.85 -28.18
CA ALA A 11 -14.89 -33.51 -28.31
C ALA A 11 -13.93 -32.47 -27.73
N ASP A 12 -14.01 -31.22 -28.19
CA ASP A 12 -13.17 -30.12 -27.67
C ASP A 12 -13.28 -29.98 -26.15
N GLU A 13 -14.48 -30.24 -25.60
CA GLU A 13 -14.73 -30.28 -24.16
C GLU A 13 -13.95 -31.38 -23.45
N GLU A 14 -13.87 -32.57 -24.05
CA GLU A 14 -13.15 -33.72 -23.49
C GLU A 14 -11.63 -33.50 -23.54
N ILE A 15 -11.13 -32.90 -24.63
CA ILE A 15 -9.72 -32.50 -24.75
C ILE A 15 -9.37 -31.45 -23.68
N MET A 16 -10.23 -30.45 -23.50
CA MET A 16 -10.06 -29.43 -22.46
C MET A 16 -10.07 -30.04 -21.06
N LEU A 17 -10.97 -31.00 -20.82
CA LEU A 17 -11.08 -31.69 -19.55
C LEU A 17 -9.84 -32.55 -19.26
N GLN A 18 -9.31 -33.26 -20.27
CA GLN A 18 -8.08 -34.03 -20.18
C GLN A 18 -6.88 -33.13 -19.84
N ASN A 19 -6.73 -32.00 -20.54
CA ASN A 19 -5.68 -31.01 -20.26
C ASN A 19 -5.77 -30.43 -18.83
N LYS A 20 -6.99 -30.13 -18.36
CA LYS A 20 -7.23 -29.65 -17.00
C LYS A 20 -6.88 -30.72 -15.97
N TYR A 21 -7.24 -31.97 -16.25
CA TYR A 21 -6.93 -33.11 -15.39
C TYR A 21 -5.42 -33.34 -15.26
N GLU A 22 -4.67 -33.25 -16.36
CA GLU A 22 -3.21 -33.35 -16.32
C GLU A 22 -2.57 -32.23 -15.50
N LYS A 23 -3.01 -30.99 -15.69
CA LYS A 23 -2.54 -29.84 -14.88
C LYS A 23 -2.80 -30.07 -13.40
N LEU A 24 -3.99 -30.57 -13.05
CA LEU A 24 -4.35 -30.89 -11.67
C LEU A 24 -3.47 -32.00 -11.09
N LYS A 25 -3.21 -33.06 -11.88
CA LYS A 25 -2.33 -34.17 -11.48
C LYS A 25 -0.90 -33.69 -11.20
N ARG A 26 -0.36 -32.81 -12.03
CA ARG A 26 0.96 -32.19 -11.81
C ARG A 26 1.00 -31.36 -10.51
N LYS A 27 -0.02 -30.52 -10.29
CA LYS A 27 -0.13 -29.71 -9.04
C LYS A 27 -0.26 -30.60 -7.80
N LYS A 28 -1.07 -31.66 -7.87
CA LYS A 28 -1.25 -32.63 -6.77
C LYS A 28 0.08 -33.30 -6.40
N LYS A 29 0.87 -33.71 -7.39
CA LYS A 29 2.21 -34.29 -7.19
C LYS A 29 3.18 -33.30 -6.53
N ALA A 30 3.20 -32.06 -6.97
CA ALA A 30 4.05 -31.01 -6.38
C ALA A 30 3.66 -30.68 -4.93
N LEU A 31 2.36 -30.61 -4.64
CA LEU A 31 1.88 -30.42 -3.26
C LEU A 31 2.26 -31.60 -2.37
N GLN A 32 2.18 -32.82 -2.88
CA GLN A 32 2.58 -34.01 -2.13
C GLN A 32 4.09 -33.99 -1.82
N SER A 33 4.95 -33.57 -2.76
CA SER A 33 6.38 -33.43 -2.51
C SER A 33 6.72 -32.32 -1.50
N LEU A 34 5.92 -31.27 -1.42
CA LEU A 34 6.08 -30.22 -0.41
C LEU A 34 5.57 -30.65 0.97
N LYS A 35 4.56 -31.51 1.02
CA LYS A 35 3.99 -32.06 2.26
C LYS A 35 4.80 -33.24 2.79
N ALA A 36 5.60 -33.90 1.95
CA ALA A 36 6.57 -34.88 2.42
C ALA A 36 7.53 -34.19 3.41
N PRO A 37 7.75 -34.78 4.60
CA PRO A 37 8.66 -34.21 5.58
C PRO A 37 10.03 -34.06 4.93
N ARG A 38 10.52 -32.81 4.82
CA ARG A 38 11.88 -32.54 4.37
C ARG A 38 12.80 -33.37 5.27
N GLN A 39 13.59 -34.28 4.69
CA GLN A 39 14.84 -34.67 5.32
C GLN A 39 15.64 -33.37 5.47
N GLU A 40 15.67 -32.83 6.68
CA GLU A 40 16.61 -31.78 7.02
C GLU A 40 18.01 -32.37 6.74
N PRO A 41 18.79 -31.85 5.78
CA PRO A 41 20.22 -32.12 5.85
C PRO A 41 20.67 -31.62 7.22
N GLU A 42 21.41 -32.46 7.95
CA GLU A 42 21.88 -32.16 9.31
C GLU A 42 22.17 -30.67 9.46
N ARG A 43 21.48 -30.03 10.40
CA ARG A 43 21.82 -28.68 10.84
C ARG A 43 23.25 -28.72 11.35
N THR A 44 24.19 -28.39 10.49
CA THR A 44 25.50 -27.95 10.95
C THR A 44 25.24 -26.79 11.91
N ALA A 45 25.75 -26.96 13.13
CA ALA A 45 25.53 -26.09 14.28
C ALA A 45 25.63 -24.60 13.89
N PRO A 46 24.92 -23.69 14.59
CA PRO A 46 25.00 -22.27 14.29
C PRO A 46 26.45 -21.81 14.41
N VAL A 47 27.11 -21.59 13.28
CA VAL A 47 28.41 -20.93 13.23
C VAL A 47 28.19 -19.56 13.86
N LYS A 48 28.76 -19.37 15.06
CA LYS A 48 28.93 -18.05 15.66
C LYS A 48 29.46 -17.15 14.54
N ARG A 49 28.78 -16.04 14.24
CA ARG A 49 29.30 -15.04 13.30
C ARG A 49 30.76 -14.79 13.71
N PRO A 50 31.76 -15.17 12.89
CA PRO A 50 33.11 -14.85 13.27
C PRO A 50 33.18 -13.34 13.29
N GLN A 51 33.77 -12.76 14.33
CA GLN A 51 34.13 -11.36 14.32
C GLN A 51 35.27 -11.21 13.30
N ILE A 52 34.89 -11.23 12.03
CA ILE A 52 35.80 -10.97 10.93
C ILE A 52 36.03 -9.47 11.00
N GLU A 53 37.16 -9.09 11.58
CA GLU A 53 37.64 -7.72 11.54
C GLU A 53 37.50 -7.20 10.10
N GLY A 54 37.02 -5.97 9.90
CA GLY A 54 36.70 -5.44 8.57
C GLY A 54 37.84 -5.48 7.54
N ARG A 55 39.08 -5.78 7.97
CA ARG A 55 40.23 -6.07 7.11
C ARG A 55 40.07 -7.40 6.36
N ASP A 56 39.68 -8.47 7.03
CA ASP A 56 39.52 -9.79 6.41
C ASP A 56 38.38 -9.82 5.40
N ALA A 57 37.26 -9.15 5.70
CA ALA A 57 36.12 -9.08 4.80
C ALA A 57 36.51 -8.45 3.44
N ARG A 58 37.43 -7.47 3.45
CA ARG A 58 37.93 -6.81 2.24
C ARG A 58 38.85 -7.73 1.44
N GLU A 59 39.72 -8.48 2.09
CA GLU A 59 40.60 -9.44 1.41
C GLU A 59 39.83 -10.65 0.88
N TYR A 60 38.86 -11.14 1.65
CA TYR A 60 37.95 -12.19 1.22
C TYR A 60 37.13 -11.76 0.00
N ALA A 61 36.57 -10.54 0.02
CA ALA A 61 35.89 -9.98 -1.14
C ALA A 61 36.83 -9.86 -2.36
N LYS A 62 38.08 -9.41 -2.18
CA LYS A 62 39.09 -9.38 -3.26
C LYS A 62 39.39 -10.79 -3.80
N LYS A 63 39.49 -11.79 -2.93
CA LYS A 63 39.74 -13.19 -3.29
C LYS A 63 38.57 -13.76 -4.11
N LEU A 64 37.34 -13.46 -3.74
CA LEU A 64 36.13 -13.87 -4.47
C LEU A 64 35.99 -13.18 -5.83
N ILE A 65 36.36 -11.90 -5.94
CA ILE A 65 36.43 -11.20 -7.22
C ILE A 65 37.53 -11.80 -8.09
N ARG A 66 38.70 -12.10 -7.50
CA ARG A 66 39.85 -12.70 -8.21
C ARG A 66 39.56 -14.14 -8.65
N SER A 67 38.80 -14.91 -7.88
CA SER A 67 38.40 -16.27 -8.22
C SER A 67 37.17 -16.34 -9.14
N GLY A 68 36.55 -15.20 -9.47
CA GLY A 68 35.37 -15.13 -10.34
C GLY A 68 34.05 -15.58 -9.69
N ALA A 69 34.04 -15.82 -8.38
CA ALA A 69 32.82 -16.21 -7.65
C ALA A 69 31.82 -15.04 -7.53
N ILE A 70 32.31 -13.80 -7.61
CA ILE A 70 31.49 -12.58 -7.62
C ILE A 70 31.97 -11.67 -8.77
N PRO A 71 31.07 -11.11 -9.59
CA PRO A 71 31.44 -10.20 -10.67
C PRO A 71 32.04 -8.90 -10.12
N ALA A 72 33.09 -8.41 -10.78
CA ALA A 72 33.68 -7.11 -10.44
C ALA A 72 32.66 -5.99 -10.69
N ILE A 73 32.43 -5.14 -9.69
CA ILE A 73 31.59 -3.95 -9.85
C ILE A 73 32.26 -3.02 -10.86
N LYS A 74 31.67 -2.88 -12.05
CA LYS A 74 32.06 -1.84 -13.00
C LYS A 74 31.79 -0.49 -12.31
N LYS A 75 32.83 0.30 -12.04
CA LYS A 75 32.66 1.67 -11.56
C LYS A 75 31.75 2.37 -12.56
N ALA A 76 30.56 2.75 -12.14
CA ALA A 76 29.68 3.56 -12.98
C ALA A 76 30.44 4.85 -13.34
N PRO A 77 30.37 5.32 -14.60
CA PRO A 77 30.88 6.64 -14.93
C PRO A 77 30.25 7.65 -13.98
N LYS A 78 31.05 8.58 -13.44
CA LYS A 78 30.53 9.73 -12.70
C LYS A 78 29.50 10.38 -13.61
N ARG A 79 28.22 10.27 -13.25
CA ARG A 79 27.12 10.96 -13.90
C ARG A 79 27.15 12.42 -13.45
N GLU A 80 28.22 13.10 -13.82
CA GLU A 80 28.18 14.55 -13.97
C GLU A 80 27.24 14.79 -15.15
N GLU A 81 26.30 15.70 -14.96
CA GLU A 81 25.29 16.11 -15.95
C GLU A 81 24.14 15.12 -16.19
N MET A 82 23.16 15.18 -15.30
CA MET A 82 21.80 15.66 -15.61
C MET A 82 20.82 15.13 -14.56
N SER A 83 20.17 16.07 -13.87
CA SER A 83 18.94 15.86 -13.11
C SER A 83 19.02 14.92 -11.91
N GLY A 84 19.55 15.45 -10.80
CA GLY A 84 19.40 14.89 -9.45
C GLY A 84 19.10 16.02 -8.47
N PHE A 85 18.14 15.78 -7.57
CA PHE A 85 17.62 16.65 -6.49
C PHE A 85 18.45 17.92 -6.22
N LYS A 86 17.89 19.09 -6.53
CA LYS A 86 18.52 20.41 -6.32
C LYS A 86 18.88 20.59 -4.83
N ARG A 87 20.08 20.20 -4.44
CA ARG A 87 20.70 20.66 -3.18
C ARG A 87 21.20 22.09 -3.43
N PRO A 88 20.91 23.06 -2.55
CA PRO A 88 21.44 24.41 -2.72
C PRO A 88 22.96 24.36 -2.56
N ARG A 89 23.69 24.59 -3.65
CA ARG A 89 25.14 24.84 -3.67
C ARG A 89 25.46 26.23 -3.12
N GLY A 90 25.12 26.47 -1.86
CA GLY A 90 25.33 27.75 -1.16
C GLY A 90 26.55 27.78 -0.24
N LEU A 91 27.18 26.64 0.07
CA LEU A 91 28.18 26.57 1.13
C LEU A 91 29.64 26.59 0.64
N GLU A 92 29.90 26.32 -0.63
CA GLU A 92 31.29 26.20 -1.13
C GLU A 92 31.91 27.53 -1.57
N ARG A 93 31.13 28.63 -1.68
CA ARG A 93 31.65 29.96 -2.05
C ARG A 93 32.06 30.84 -0.86
N ARG A 94 32.12 30.26 0.34
CA ARG A 94 32.38 30.95 1.61
C ARG A 94 33.62 30.44 2.34
N LEU A 95 34.49 29.68 1.67
CA LEU A 95 35.78 29.26 2.22
C LEU A 95 36.98 29.71 1.37
N GLU A 96 36.85 30.78 0.60
CA GLU A 96 37.99 31.46 0.01
C GLU A 96 37.65 32.95 -0.06
N ARG A 97 38.05 33.70 0.97
CA ARG A 97 38.47 35.10 0.91
C ARG A 97 38.79 35.58 2.31
N ASN A 98 40.09 35.71 2.54
CA ASN A 98 40.70 36.33 3.70
C ASN A 98 40.60 37.84 3.53
N THR A 99 39.56 38.50 4.07
CA THR A 99 39.49 39.97 4.19
C THR A 99 38.60 40.38 5.37
N VAL A 100 39.27 40.86 6.41
CA VAL A 100 38.84 41.75 7.51
C VAL A 100 37.34 41.97 7.70
N SER A 101 36.85 41.47 8.84
CA SER A 101 35.58 41.84 9.45
C SER A 101 35.53 43.35 9.73
N GLY A 102 34.65 44.07 9.03
CA GLY A 102 34.35 45.48 9.27
C GLY A 102 32.83 45.68 9.32
N TYR A 103 32.31 45.98 10.50
CA TYR A 103 30.93 46.39 10.73
C TYR A 103 30.73 47.80 10.14
N GLN A 104 29.87 47.96 9.14
CA GLN A 104 29.41 49.28 8.68
C GLN A 104 27.98 49.50 9.18
N PRO A 105 27.73 50.43 10.12
CA PRO A 105 26.38 50.88 10.43
C PRO A 105 25.91 51.84 9.33
N PHE A 106 24.75 51.58 8.74
CA PHE A 106 24.15 52.50 7.77
C PHE A 106 23.55 53.70 8.49
N SER A 107 24.37 54.73 8.74
CA SER A 107 23.88 56.09 8.99
C SER A 107 23.50 56.72 7.65
N GLY A 108 22.26 57.23 7.58
CA GLY A 108 21.59 57.56 6.34
C GLY A 108 22.08 58.81 5.61
N ASN A 109 21.67 58.90 4.34
CA ASN A 109 21.27 60.14 3.70
C ASN A 109 20.26 59.82 2.59
N ASN A 110 19.24 60.66 2.50
CA ASN A 110 18.16 60.67 1.53
C ASN A 110 18.69 60.76 0.10
N ASP A 111 18.14 59.94 -0.80
CA ASP A 111 17.81 60.33 -2.19
C ASP A 111 16.73 59.36 -2.72
N GLN A 112 15.75 59.92 -3.43
CA GLN A 112 14.53 59.26 -3.93
C GLN A 112 14.75 58.38 -5.18
N GLU A 113 13.79 57.46 -5.41
CA GLU A 113 13.53 56.54 -6.55
C GLU A 113 13.95 55.05 -6.38
N PRO A 114 13.16 54.04 -6.81
CA PRO A 114 11.71 53.89 -6.90
C PRO A 114 11.17 52.76 -5.98
N ILE A 115 9.87 52.78 -5.69
CA ILE A 115 9.17 51.90 -4.74
C ILE A 115 9.21 50.43 -5.20
N LYS A 116 10.10 49.63 -4.61
CA LYS A 116 9.98 48.16 -4.63
C LYS A 116 8.83 47.76 -3.70
N PRO A 117 7.86 46.94 -4.12
CA PRO A 117 6.75 46.56 -3.26
C PRO A 117 7.30 45.74 -2.09
N LYS A 118 7.21 46.30 -0.88
CA LYS A 118 7.47 45.55 0.36
C LYS A 118 6.47 44.39 0.41
N PRO A 119 6.90 43.13 0.65
CA PRO A 119 5.95 42.06 0.85
C PRO A 119 5.10 42.41 2.07
N LYS A 120 3.77 42.40 1.91
CA LYS A 120 2.82 42.69 2.98
C LYS A 120 3.11 41.74 4.16
N PRO A 121 3.08 42.22 5.41
CA PRO A 121 3.29 41.35 6.57
C PRO A 121 2.24 40.24 6.54
N LEU A 122 2.65 39.00 6.80
CA LEU A 122 1.80 37.80 6.74
C LEU A 122 0.49 37.95 7.55
N TYR A 123 0.51 38.79 8.58
CA TYR A 123 -0.64 39.12 9.41
C TYR A 123 -1.78 39.80 8.63
N ASP A 124 -1.48 40.65 7.65
CA ASP A 124 -2.49 41.36 6.86
C ASP A 124 -3.16 40.46 5.79
N MET A 125 -2.53 39.33 5.43
CA MET A 125 -3.18 38.31 4.59
C MET A 125 -4.04 37.34 5.42
N LEU A 126 -3.68 37.09 6.68
CA LEU A 126 -4.44 36.23 7.56
C LEU A 126 -5.72 36.92 8.05
N ALA A 127 -5.64 38.21 8.40
CA ALA A 127 -6.78 38.98 8.88
C ALA A 127 -7.86 39.23 7.80
N LYS A 128 -7.49 39.19 6.50
CA LYS A 128 -8.44 39.34 5.39
C LYS A 128 -9.19 38.05 5.03
N MET A 129 -8.86 36.93 5.67
CA MET A 129 -9.63 35.69 5.53
C MET A 129 -10.76 35.58 6.57
N ASP A 130 -10.84 36.48 7.55
CA ASP A 130 -11.84 36.42 8.62
C ASP A 130 -13.04 37.37 8.39
N ASP A 131 -13.04 38.23 7.37
CA ASP A 131 -14.06 39.29 7.16
C ASP A 131 -14.93 39.13 5.89
N GLU A 132 -14.95 37.96 5.28
CA GLU A 132 -16.03 37.59 4.34
C GLU A 132 -16.84 36.46 4.97
N GLN A 133 -18.12 36.75 5.20
CA GLN A 133 -19.13 35.85 5.74
C GLN A 133 -19.31 34.64 4.83
N HIS A 134 -18.40 33.68 4.92
CA HIS A 134 -18.61 32.35 4.37
C HIS A 134 -19.58 31.63 5.31
N PRO A 135 -20.75 31.13 4.82
CA PRO A 135 -21.61 30.31 5.65
C PRO A 135 -20.78 29.15 6.16
N VAL A 136 -20.91 28.87 7.46
CA VAL A 136 -20.26 27.76 8.16
C VAL A 136 -20.61 26.47 7.43
N THR A 137 -19.80 26.12 6.43
CA THR A 137 -19.80 24.79 5.86
C THR A 137 -19.10 23.94 6.90
N VAL A 138 -19.93 23.34 7.75
CA VAL A 138 -19.58 22.11 8.46
C VAL A 138 -18.84 21.27 7.44
N LYS A 139 -17.55 21.02 7.67
CA LYS A 139 -16.76 20.09 6.86
C LYS A 139 -17.35 18.71 7.08
N GLU A 140 -18.44 18.42 6.39
CA GLU A 140 -18.94 17.09 6.16
C GLU A 140 -17.79 16.41 5.42
N LYS A 141 -17.03 15.59 6.14
CA LYS A 141 -16.01 14.74 5.54
C LYS A 141 -16.75 13.92 4.52
N THR A 142 -16.66 14.30 3.25
CA THR A 142 -17.12 13.48 2.13
C THR A 142 -16.30 12.20 2.23
N GLN A 143 -16.84 11.20 2.90
CA GLN A 143 -16.30 9.86 2.89
C GLN A 143 -16.39 9.47 1.41
N GLU A 144 -15.24 9.41 0.73
CA GLU A 144 -15.16 8.72 -0.55
C GLU A 144 -15.91 7.40 -0.37
N LYS A 145 -16.99 7.22 -1.13
CA LYS A 145 -17.96 6.13 -0.97
C LYS A 145 -17.23 4.82 -1.22
N THR A 146 -16.58 4.31 -0.19
CA THR A 146 -15.77 3.10 -0.23
C THR A 146 -16.76 1.97 -0.13
N VAL A 147 -17.25 1.47 -1.27
CA VAL A 147 -18.18 0.35 -1.28
C VAL A 147 -17.41 -0.94 -0.98
N GLY A 148 -17.96 -1.79 -0.12
CA GLY A 148 -17.38 -3.09 0.20
C GLY A 148 -18.26 -3.89 1.17
N ASN A 149 -17.85 -5.12 1.45
CA ASN A 149 -18.64 -6.08 2.23
C ASN A 149 -18.51 -5.84 3.75
N THR A 150 -17.59 -4.98 4.17
CA THR A 150 -17.38 -4.62 5.58
C THR A 150 -17.97 -3.25 5.89
N VAL A 151 -18.71 -3.21 6.99
CA VAL A 151 -19.42 -2.04 7.49
C VAL A 151 -18.86 -1.69 8.87
N CYS A 152 -18.67 -0.40 9.13
CA CYS A 152 -18.31 0.15 10.43
C CYS A 152 -19.59 0.62 11.14
N VAL A 153 -19.79 0.13 12.36
CA VAL A 153 -20.88 0.49 13.25
C VAL A 153 -20.31 1.30 14.41
N GLN A 154 -20.86 2.48 14.66
CA GLN A 154 -20.49 3.33 15.79
C GLN A 154 -21.73 3.52 16.67
N GLY A 155 -21.56 3.39 17.98
CA GLY A 155 -22.65 3.59 18.92
C GLY A 155 -22.18 3.50 20.36
N ASN A 156 -22.98 4.04 21.28
CA ASN A 156 -22.67 3.98 22.70
C ASN A 156 -22.88 2.53 23.20
N ASN A 157 -21.93 1.99 23.98
CA ASN A 157 -22.07 0.65 24.59
C ASN A 157 -22.41 -0.49 23.60
N ILE A 158 -21.84 -0.46 22.39
CA ILE A 158 -22.03 -1.54 21.42
C ILE A 158 -21.22 -2.79 21.79
N ASN A 159 -21.84 -3.96 21.69
CA ASN A 159 -21.23 -5.25 21.98
C ASN A 159 -21.27 -6.17 20.75
N GLU A 160 -20.30 -7.08 20.64
CA GLU A 160 -20.22 -8.04 19.54
C GLU A 160 -21.49 -8.90 19.41
N LEU A 161 -22.02 -9.39 20.53
CA LEU A 161 -23.25 -10.20 20.56
C LEU A 161 -24.47 -9.42 20.05
N MET A 162 -24.54 -8.13 20.37
CA MET A 162 -25.62 -7.26 19.92
C MET A 162 -25.53 -7.06 18.41
N LEU A 163 -24.34 -6.71 17.89
CA LEU A 163 -24.13 -6.58 16.45
C LEU A 163 -24.44 -7.90 15.73
N ARG A 164 -23.97 -9.02 16.25
CA ARG A 164 -24.24 -10.32 15.62
C ARG A 164 -25.72 -10.61 15.52
N LYS A 165 -26.50 -10.32 16.57
CA LYS A 165 -27.95 -10.55 16.57
C LYS A 165 -28.69 -9.60 15.62
N THR A 166 -28.34 -8.31 15.62
CA THR A 166 -29.04 -7.30 14.81
C THR A 166 -28.73 -7.42 13.33
N PHE A 167 -27.48 -7.73 12.98
CA PHE A 167 -27.03 -7.80 11.60
C PHE A 167 -27.19 -9.20 10.98
N ALA A 168 -27.46 -10.24 11.78
CA ALA A 168 -27.71 -11.59 11.27
C ALA A 168 -28.95 -11.67 10.36
N ASP A 169 -29.96 -10.82 10.61
CA ASP A 169 -31.20 -10.80 9.84
C ASP A 169 -31.00 -10.31 8.40
N LEU A 170 -29.91 -9.61 8.11
CA LEU A 170 -29.61 -9.06 6.79
C LEU A 170 -28.74 -9.94 5.91
N GLY A 171 -28.01 -10.88 6.51
CA GLY A 171 -27.10 -11.75 5.78
C GLY A 171 -26.10 -12.48 6.65
N ASN A 172 -25.36 -13.38 6.01
CA ASN A 172 -24.33 -14.17 6.68
C ASN A 172 -23.13 -13.28 7.05
N ILE A 173 -22.72 -13.36 8.32
CA ILE A 173 -21.61 -12.58 8.88
C ILE A 173 -20.36 -13.46 8.88
N VAL A 174 -19.31 -13.03 8.18
CA VAL A 174 -18.03 -13.73 8.08
C VAL A 174 -17.14 -13.40 9.26
N ASN A 175 -17.10 -12.14 9.67
CA ASN A 175 -16.24 -11.69 10.76
C ASN A 175 -16.84 -10.48 11.48
N ILE A 176 -16.60 -10.40 12.79
CA ILE A 176 -16.92 -9.23 13.62
C ILE A 176 -15.66 -8.84 14.37
N THR A 177 -15.33 -7.55 14.38
CA THR A 177 -14.18 -7.03 15.10
C THR A 177 -14.60 -5.80 15.90
N MET A 178 -14.36 -5.81 17.20
CA MET A 178 -14.73 -4.72 18.11
C MET A 178 -13.52 -3.87 18.46
N GLU A 179 -13.70 -2.55 18.44
CA GLU A 179 -12.78 -1.53 18.91
C GLU A 179 -13.47 -0.76 20.04
N SER A 180 -13.47 -1.38 21.24
CA SER A 180 -14.13 -0.84 22.44
C SER A 180 -13.57 0.52 22.86
N GLU A 181 -12.28 0.76 22.63
CA GLU A 181 -11.62 2.05 22.92
C GLU A 181 -12.27 3.24 22.21
N LYS A 182 -12.87 3.00 21.04
CA LYS A 182 -13.50 4.05 20.21
C LYS A 182 -15.00 3.90 20.11
N GLY A 183 -15.59 2.90 20.77
CA GLY A 183 -17.01 2.57 20.62
C GLY A 183 -17.37 2.21 19.19
N ARG A 184 -16.49 1.49 18.47
CA ARG A 184 -16.69 1.10 17.06
C ARG A 184 -16.64 -0.41 16.90
N GLY A 185 -17.47 -0.93 16.03
CA GLY A 185 -17.45 -2.31 15.56
C GLY A 185 -17.29 -2.35 14.06
N PHE A 186 -16.70 -3.43 13.56
CA PHE A 186 -16.61 -3.73 12.14
C PHE A 186 -17.30 -5.07 11.91
N VAL A 187 -18.29 -5.08 11.03
CA VAL A 187 -19.05 -6.26 10.64
C VAL A 187 -18.76 -6.54 9.17
N THR A 188 -18.20 -7.70 8.89
CA THR A 188 -17.90 -8.16 7.53
C THR A 188 -18.94 -9.18 7.12
N PHE A 189 -19.73 -8.85 6.11
CA PHE A 189 -20.70 -9.75 5.50
C PHE A 189 -20.06 -10.64 4.44
N GLU A 190 -20.73 -11.73 4.10
CA GLU A 190 -20.35 -12.54 2.94
C GLU A 190 -20.57 -11.73 1.64
N ASP A 191 -21.76 -11.14 1.50
CA ASP A 191 -22.19 -10.40 0.31
C ASP A 191 -22.09 -8.88 0.44
N LEU A 192 -21.82 -8.23 -0.69
CA LEU A 192 -21.87 -6.77 -0.83
C LEU A 192 -23.28 -6.22 -0.58
N GLN A 193 -24.29 -6.96 -1.02
CA GLN A 193 -25.68 -6.52 -0.96
C GLN A 193 -26.21 -6.47 0.48
N SER A 194 -25.81 -7.45 1.31
CA SER A 194 -26.10 -7.44 2.75
C SER A 194 -25.45 -6.24 3.45
N ALA A 195 -24.22 -5.89 3.09
CA ALA A 195 -23.55 -4.71 3.63
C ALA A 195 -24.27 -3.40 3.25
N ALA A 196 -24.74 -3.28 2.00
CA ALA A 196 -25.53 -2.13 1.56
C ALA A 196 -26.88 -2.04 2.29
N ALA A 197 -27.59 -3.16 2.42
CA ALA A 197 -28.85 -3.24 3.16
C ALA A 197 -28.66 -2.88 4.64
N ALA A 198 -27.53 -3.26 5.25
CA ALA A 198 -27.19 -2.93 6.62
C ALA A 198 -27.06 -1.43 6.86
N ILE A 199 -26.42 -0.73 5.93
CA ILE A 199 -26.31 0.73 6.00
C ILE A 199 -27.69 1.37 5.84
N SER A 200 -28.48 0.95 4.86
CA SER A 200 -29.80 1.52 4.60
C SER A 200 -30.79 1.31 5.75
N ASN A 201 -30.76 0.13 6.39
CA ASN A 201 -31.73 -0.22 7.43
C ASN A 201 -31.32 0.24 8.83
N PHE A 202 -30.01 0.23 9.15
CA PHE A 202 -29.57 0.45 10.53
C PHE A 202 -28.90 1.80 10.77
N ASN A 203 -28.49 2.54 9.74
CA ASN A 203 -27.87 3.85 9.93
C ASN A 203 -28.89 4.87 10.47
N GLY A 204 -28.62 5.42 11.66
CA GLY A 204 -29.51 6.35 12.35
C GLY A 204 -30.65 5.67 13.12
N THR A 205 -30.63 4.34 13.23
CA THR A 205 -31.63 3.63 14.04
C THR A 205 -31.18 3.49 15.48
N VAL A 206 -32.15 3.52 16.40
CA VAL A 206 -31.91 3.27 17.82
C VAL A 206 -32.16 1.79 18.10
N VAL A 207 -31.11 1.07 18.47
CA VAL A 207 -31.22 -0.33 18.89
C VAL A 207 -30.97 -0.41 20.39
N GLY A 208 -32.00 -0.79 21.14
CA GLY A 208 -31.95 -0.74 22.61
C GLY A 208 -31.90 0.70 23.11
N SER A 209 -30.78 1.09 23.74
CA SER A 209 -30.54 2.44 24.27
C SER A 209 -29.52 3.24 23.44
N SER A 210 -29.07 2.69 22.31
CA SER A 210 -27.92 3.22 21.57
C SER A 210 -28.29 3.50 20.13
N GLU A 211 -28.04 4.73 19.69
CA GLU A 211 -28.16 5.11 18.30
C GLU A 211 -26.96 4.56 17.51
N LEU A 212 -27.25 3.80 16.46
CA LEU A 212 -26.22 3.19 15.62
C LEU A 212 -25.98 4.06 14.39
N SER A 213 -24.75 4.52 14.21
CA SER A 213 -24.28 5.06 12.95
C SER A 213 -23.56 3.97 12.16
N VAL A 214 -24.04 3.70 10.95
CA VAL A 214 -23.60 2.57 10.13
C VAL A 214 -23.12 3.11 8.80
N ALA A 215 -21.84 2.88 8.48
CA ALA A 215 -21.22 3.35 7.25
C ALA A 215 -20.24 2.30 6.71
N TYR A 216 -19.88 2.37 5.43
CA TYR A 216 -18.87 1.46 4.91
C TYR A 216 -17.54 1.60 5.65
N ALA A 217 -16.88 0.47 5.90
CA ALA A 217 -15.58 0.49 6.53
C ALA A 217 -14.52 1.08 5.59
N ARG A 218 -13.75 2.05 6.09
CA ARG A 218 -12.66 2.67 5.32
C ARG A 218 -11.60 1.64 4.89
N ARG A 219 -11.39 0.60 5.70
CA ARG A 219 -10.53 -0.53 5.37
C ARG A 219 -11.41 -1.75 5.14
N GLN A 220 -11.36 -2.31 3.95
CA GLN A 220 -12.06 -3.54 3.58
C GLN A 220 -11.08 -4.72 3.76
N PRO A 221 -11.15 -5.47 4.88
CA PRO A 221 -10.34 -6.66 5.05
C PRO A 221 -10.63 -7.66 3.93
N GLN A 222 -9.59 -8.24 3.36
CA GLN A 222 -9.71 -9.34 2.40
C GLN A 222 -9.90 -10.62 3.21
N TYR A 223 -11.15 -10.98 3.48
CA TYR A 223 -11.46 -12.34 3.92
C TYR A 223 -11.52 -13.19 2.65
N ASN A 224 -10.59 -14.13 2.52
CA ASN A 224 -10.50 -14.96 1.33
C ASN A 224 -11.67 -15.94 1.31
N LEU A 225 -12.82 -15.51 0.79
CA LEU A 225 -13.86 -16.40 0.33
C LEU A 225 -13.38 -16.98 -1.02
N ASN A 226 -12.55 -18.03 -0.96
CA ASN A 226 -12.15 -18.92 -2.07
C ASN A 226 -12.09 -18.29 -3.48
N THR A 227 -11.34 -17.20 -3.67
CA THR A 227 -11.00 -16.66 -5.01
C THR A 227 -9.49 -16.42 -5.09
N ASP A 228 -8.73 -17.49 -4.86
CA ASP A 228 -7.29 -17.55 -5.01
C ASP A 228 -6.89 -17.45 -6.48
N LEU A 229 -6.41 -16.28 -6.93
CA LEU A 229 -5.12 -16.10 -7.65
C LEU A 229 -4.89 -14.68 -8.18
N THR A 230 -5.92 -13.85 -8.39
CA THR A 230 -5.77 -12.56 -9.10
C THR A 230 -5.77 -11.32 -8.21
N LYS A 231 -6.05 -11.45 -6.92
CA LYS A 231 -6.22 -10.28 -6.01
C LYS A 231 -4.98 -9.92 -5.20
N ASN A 232 -3.97 -10.80 -5.13
CA ASN A 232 -2.74 -10.52 -4.38
C ASN A 232 -1.89 -9.39 -4.99
N SER A 233 -2.15 -9.01 -6.25
CA SER A 233 -1.52 -7.85 -6.90
C SER A 233 -1.96 -6.52 -6.28
N LYS A 234 -3.21 -6.42 -5.81
CA LYS A 234 -3.74 -5.17 -5.23
C LYS A 234 -3.15 -4.86 -3.85
N MET A 235 -2.73 -5.88 -3.10
CA MET A 235 -2.09 -5.70 -1.80
C MET A 235 -0.73 -5.00 -1.91
N TRP A 236 0.07 -5.29 -2.96
CA TRP A 236 1.33 -4.58 -3.19
C TRP A 236 1.17 -3.20 -3.83
N SER A 237 0.12 -2.96 -4.65
CA SER A 237 -0.15 -1.63 -5.21
C SER A 237 -0.59 -0.62 -4.14
N SER A 238 -1.37 -1.04 -3.15
CA SER A 238 -1.91 -0.17 -2.10
C SER A 238 -0.81 0.44 -1.21
N GLU A 239 0.28 -0.29 -1.01
CA GLU A 239 1.39 0.14 -0.15
C GLU A 239 2.30 1.17 -0.83
N ALA A 240 2.32 1.22 -2.17
CA ALA A 240 3.17 2.13 -2.95
C ALA A 240 2.67 3.58 -2.96
N HIS A 241 1.42 3.85 -2.58
CA HIS A 241 0.82 5.19 -2.62
C HIS A 241 0.91 5.97 -1.30
N ARG A 242 1.56 5.42 -0.25
CA ARG A 242 1.60 6.05 1.08
C ARG A 242 2.73 7.05 1.31
N THR A 243 3.71 7.14 0.41
CA THR A 243 4.74 8.17 0.47
C THR A 243 4.44 9.24 -0.55
N GLY A 244 3.99 10.40 -0.07
CA GLY A 244 3.72 11.57 -0.89
C GLY A 244 4.94 11.95 -1.72
N ASP A 245 4.76 11.96 -3.03
CA ASP A 245 5.51 12.84 -3.91
C ASP A 245 4.57 13.27 -5.04
N LYS A 246 4.27 14.57 -5.08
CA LYS A 246 3.51 15.18 -6.17
C LYS A 246 4.38 15.15 -7.42
N ARG A 247 4.32 14.06 -8.20
CA ARG A 247 4.87 14.03 -9.56
C ARG A 247 3.90 13.37 -10.51
N GLY A 248 3.75 14.03 -11.65
CA GLY A 248 2.64 13.89 -12.57
C GLY A 248 2.43 12.48 -13.10
N ASN A 249 1.18 12.25 -13.45
CA ASN A 249 0.64 11.08 -14.10
C ASN A 249 1.47 10.68 -15.33
N GLN A 250 2.20 9.57 -15.23
CA GLN A 250 2.71 8.82 -16.37
C GLN A 250 2.31 7.38 -16.09
N ASP A 251 1.24 6.95 -16.75
CA ASP A 251 0.74 5.58 -16.75
C ASP A 251 1.88 4.65 -17.12
N ARG A 252 2.40 3.89 -16.15
CA ARG A 252 3.37 2.84 -16.41
C ARG A 252 2.59 1.62 -16.88
N GLU A 253 2.52 1.43 -18.19
CA GLU A 253 1.92 0.24 -18.79
C GLU A 253 2.60 -1.04 -18.27
N ILE A 254 1.77 -2.05 -18.04
CA ILE A 254 2.20 -3.37 -17.58
C ILE A 254 2.89 -4.05 -18.76
N VAL A 255 4.19 -4.32 -18.63
CA VAL A 255 4.94 -5.11 -19.61
C VAL A 255 4.39 -6.53 -19.61
N GLN A 256 3.59 -6.86 -20.62
CA GLN A 256 3.17 -8.23 -20.90
C GLN A 256 4.35 -8.98 -21.52
N TYR A 257 4.73 -10.10 -20.91
CA TYR A 257 5.64 -11.04 -21.53
C TYR A 257 4.81 -12.02 -22.35
N GLU A 258 5.07 -12.06 -23.66
CA GLU A 258 4.63 -13.16 -24.53
C GLU A 258 5.07 -14.49 -23.88
N ASN A 259 4.14 -15.43 -23.76
CA ASN A 259 4.39 -16.75 -23.16
C ASN A 259 5.33 -17.55 -24.07
N PHE A 260 6.61 -17.59 -23.72
CA PHE A 260 7.69 -18.22 -24.50
C PHE A 260 7.81 -19.75 -24.35
N PHE A 261 6.75 -20.45 -23.95
CA PHE A 261 6.80 -21.91 -23.77
C PHE A 261 5.53 -22.56 -24.31
N ASP A 262 5.58 -22.87 -25.60
CA ASP A 262 4.84 -23.97 -26.23
C ASP A 262 5.58 -25.31 -25.99
#